data_AF-A0A511Z544-F1
#
_entry.id   AF-A0A511Z544-F1
#
_cell.length_a   1.000
_cell.length_b   1.000
_cell.length_c   1.000
_cell.angle_alpha   90.00
_cell.angle_beta   90.00
_cell.angle_gamma   90.00
#
_symmetry.space_group_name_H-M   'P 1'
#
loop_
_entity.id
_entity.type
_entity.pdbx_description
1 polymer ?
#
loop_
_entity_poly.entity_id
_entity_poly.type
_entity_poly.pdbx_seq_one_letter_code
_entity_poly.pdbx_strand_id
1 'polypeptide(L)' 'MENILSKIGEIKTALNAKFYEREAEVEAILIALLSKQHILLIGPSGTAKSALAVDLAKIIKGTHYFNGS' A
#
# COMPACT_ATOMS: atom_id res chain seq x y z
N MET A 1 -13.21 -18.18 12.41
CA MET A 1 -12.50 -18.36 11.12
C MET A 1 -12.19 -16.96 10.62
N GLU A 2 -10.92 -16.58 10.46
CA GLU A 2 -10.59 -15.27 9.91
C GLU A 2 -11.08 -15.19 8.45
N ASN A 3 -11.81 -14.13 8.13
CA ASN A 3 -12.26 -13.85 6.77
C ASN A 3 -11.15 -13.04 6.05
N ILE A 4 -10.78 -13.45 4.83
CA ILE A 4 -9.80 -12.73 4.00
C ILE A 4 -10.15 -11.25 3.84
N LEU A 5 -11.44 -10.92 3.70
CA LEU A 5 -11.91 -9.55 3.62
C LEU A 5 -11.66 -8.77 4.92
N SER A 6 -11.77 -9.42 6.08
CA SER A 6 -11.41 -8.82 7.37
C SER A 6 -9.93 -8.48 7.40
N LYS A 7 -9.07 -9.38 6.90
CA LYS A 7 -7.63 -9.15 6.90
C LYS A 7 -7.21 -7.99 6.01
N ILE A 8 -7.84 -7.87 4.84
CA ILE A 8 -7.64 -6.73 3.94
C ILE A 8 -8.13 -5.44 4.61
N GLY A 9 -9.27 -5.48 5.32
CA GLY A 9 -9.78 -4.36 6.08
C GLY A 9 -8.84 -3.89 7.19
N GLU A 10 -8.21 -4.81 7.91
CA GLU A 10 -7.17 -4.51 8.92
C GLU A 10 -5.97 -3.81 8.30
N ILE A 11 -5.48 -4.30 7.15
CA ILE A 11 -4.38 -3.68 6.42
C ILE A 11 -4.75 -2.26 5.96
N LYS A 12 -5.95 -2.07 5.37
CA LYS A 12 -6.44 -0.74 4.96
C LYS A 12 -6.50 0.22 6.15
N THR A 13 -7.01 -0.25 7.29
CA THR A 13 -7.13 0.55 8.52
C THR A 13 -5.76 0.94 9.06
N ALA A 14 -4.81 0.01 9.12
CA ALA A 14 -3.46 0.28 9.60
C ALA A 14 -2.69 1.27 8.69
N LEU A 15 -2.86 1.17 7.38
CA LEU A 15 -2.25 2.10 6.42
C LEU A 15 -2.87 3.49 6.51
N ASN A 16 -4.19 3.61 6.57
CA ASN A 16 -4.88 4.90 6.72
C ASN A 16 -4.54 5.59 8.06
N ALA A 17 -4.34 4.84 9.14
CA ALA A 17 -3.89 5.40 10.41
C ALA A 17 -2.46 5.95 10.35
N LYS A 18 -1.63 5.45 9.43
CA LYS A 18 -0.23 5.87 9.27
C LYS A 18 -0.04 7.00 8.25
N PHE A 19 -0.84 7.00 7.18
CA PHE A 19 -0.73 7.93 6.06
C PHE A 19 -1.95 8.85 6.00
N TYR A 20 -1.85 10.02 6.66
CA TYR A 20 -2.91 11.03 6.69
C TYR A 20 -3.16 11.63 5.29
N GLU A 21 -4.43 11.82 4.91
CA GLU A 21 -4.86 12.34 3.60
C GLU A 21 -4.34 11.50 2.41
N ARG A 22 -4.20 10.18 2.60
CA ARG A 22 -3.74 9.22 1.57
C ARG A 22 -4.68 8.05 1.36
N GLU A 23 -5.94 8.18 1.74
CA GLU A 23 -6.93 7.11 1.68
C GLU A 23 -7.11 6.58 0.25
N ALA A 24 -7.07 7.49 -0.74
CA ALA A 24 -7.18 7.13 -2.16
C ALA A 24 -5.97 6.34 -2.65
N GLU A 25 -4.76 6.72 -2.28
CA GLU A 25 -3.54 6.00 -2.64
C GLU A 25 -3.45 4.65 -1.95
N VAL A 26 -3.86 4.56 -0.68
CA VAL A 26 -3.97 3.29 0.06
C VAL A 26 -4.96 2.36 -0.63
N GLU A 27 -6.12 2.86 -1.04
CA GLU A 27 -7.12 2.07 -1.75
C GLU A 27 -6.60 1.61 -3.12
N ALA A 28 -6.01 2.51 -3.90
CA ALA A 28 -5.49 2.20 -5.23
C ALA A 28 -4.37 1.14 -5.17
N ILE A 29 -3.46 1.22 -4.20
CA ILE A 29 -2.36 0.26 -4.07
C ILE A 29 -2.86 -1.14 -3.68
N LEU A 30 -3.88 -1.22 -2.81
CA LEU A 30 -4.50 -2.49 -2.41
C LEU A 30 -5.28 -3.11 -3.57
N ILE A 31 -6.02 -2.31 -4.34
CA ILE A 31 -6.73 -2.78 -5.55
C ILE A 31 -5.74 -3.32 -6.57
N ALA A 32 -4.66 -2.57 -6.84
CA ALA A 32 -3.63 -2.97 -7.79
C ALA A 32 -2.99 -4.29 -7.37
N LEU A 33 -2.64 -4.43 -6.08
CA LEU A 33 -2.09 -5.67 -5.53
C LEU A 33 -3.03 -6.86 -5.69
N LEU A 34 -4.29 -6.73 -5.27
CA LEU A 34 -5.27 -7.83 -5.31
C LEU A 34 -5.62 -8.22 -6.76
N SER A 35 -5.58 -7.26 -7.68
CA SER A 35 -5.85 -7.46 -9.10
C SER A 35 -4.63 -7.88 -9.91
N LYS A 36 -3.45 -8.00 -9.28
CA LYS A 36 -2.15 -8.24 -9.92
C LYS A 36 -1.85 -7.22 -11.03
N GLN A 37 -2.23 -5.97 -10.82
CA GLN A 37 -2.00 -4.87 -11.75
C GLN A 37 -0.85 -3.98 -11.27
N HIS A 38 -0.19 -3.32 -12.20
CA HIS A 38 0.82 -2.30 -11.90
C HIS A 38 0.15 -0.96 -11.58
N ILE A 39 0.75 -0.17 -10.69
CA ILE A 39 0.31 1.17 -10.35
C ILE A 39 1.49 2.13 -10.37
N LEU A 40 1.27 3.34 -10.89
CA LEU A 40 2.22 4.45 -10.86
C LEU A 40 1.63 5.57 -10.00
N LEU A 41 2.29 5.89 -8.89
CA LEU A 41 1.91 7.01 -8.02
C LEU A 41 2.70 8.26 -8.43
N ILE A 42 2.00 9.30 -8.87
CA ILE A 42 2.60 10.58 -9.30
C ILE A 42 2.23 11.69 -8.30
N GLY A 43 3.19 12.54 -7.96
CA GLY A 43 2.95 13.78 -7.22
C GLY A 43 4.25 14.42 -6.73
N PRO A 44 4.17 15.54 -5.99
CA PRO A 44 5.33 16.22 -5.42
C PRO A 44 6.23 15.32 -4.56
N SER A 45 7.52 15.67 -4.41
CA SER A 45 8.38 15.03 -3.42
C SER A 45 7.83 15.23 -2.01
N GLY A 46 7.96 14.23 -1.13
CA GLY A 46 7.51 14.34 0.25
C GLY A 46 6.05 13.91 0.52
N THR A 47 5.26 13.55 -0.50
CA THR A 47 3.87 13.09 -0.30
C THR A 47 3.75 11.61 0.12
N ALA A 48 4.75 11.09 0.83
CA ALA A 48 4.81 9.72 1.36
C ALA A 48 4.63 8.56 0.35
N LYS A 49 4.65 8.79 -0.98
CA LYS A 49 4.47 7.75 -2.02
C LYS A 49 5.41 6.55 -1.86
N SER A 50 6.71 6.80 -1.75
CA SER A 50 7.70 5.73 -1.56
C SER A 50 7.55 5.05 -0.20
N ALA A 51 7.21 5.80 0.85
CA ALA A 51 6.98 5.25 2.17
C ALA A 51 5.78 4.29 2.19
N LEU A 52 4.68 4.63 1.49
CA LEU A 52 3.53 3.76 1.31
C LEU A 52 3.91 2.45 0.61
N ALA A 53 4.67 2.52 -0.49
CA ALA A 53 5.12 1.34 -1.21
C ALA A 53 6.04 0.44 -0.35
N VAL A 54 6.97 1.04 0.41
CA VAL A 54 7.87 0.33 1.33
C VAL A 54 7.10 -0.39 2.43
N ASP A 55 6.15 0.29 3.07
CA ASP A 55 5.40 -0.32 4.17
C ASP A 55 4.45 -1.42 3.69
N LEU A 56 3.85 -1.25 2.52
CA LEU A 56 3.09 -2.32 1.88
C LEU A 56 3.96 -3.54 1.58
N ALA A 57 5.17 -3.35 1.07
CA ALA A 57 6.11 -4.45 0.82
C ALA A 57 6.48 -5.21 2.11
N LYS A 58 6.58 -4.53 3.26
CA LYS A 58 6.82 -5.18 4.56
C LYS A 58 5.64 -6.03 5.04
N ILE A 59 4.41 -5.69 4.64
CA ILE A 59 3.20 -6.43 5.02
C ILE A 59 3.06 -7.72 4.19
N ILE A 60 3.51 -7.71 2.95
CA ILE A 60 3.28 -8.80 1.99
C ILE A 60 4.54 -9.66 1.83
N LYS A 61 4.39 -10.96 2.05
CA LYS A 61 5.47 -11.93 1.83
C LYS A 61 5.77 -12.10 0.34
N GLY A 62 7.05 -12.28 0.00
CA GLY A 62 7.50 -12.53 -1.37
C GLY A 62 7.58 -11.26 -2.25
N THR A 63 7.52 -10.07 -1.65
CA THR A 63 7.76 -8.82 -2.37
C THR A 63 9.25 -8.52 -2.50
N HIS A 64 9.61 -7.83 -3.57
CA HIS A 64 10.94 -7.26 -3.75
C HIS A 64 10.79 -5.74 -3.89
N TYR A 65 11.29 -5.01 -2.90
CA TYR A 65 11.36 -3.55 -2.97
C TYR A 65 12.69 -3.13 -3.58
N PHE A 66 12.63 -2.39 -4.69
CA PHE A 66 13.79 -1.81 -5.34
C PHE A 66 13.82 -0.30 -5.09
N ASN A 67 14.93 0.20 -4.55
CA ASN A 67 15.24 1.62 -4.48
C ASN A 67 16.52 1.86 -5.30
N GLY A 68 16.47 2.74 -6.30
CA GLY A 68 17.56 2.96 -7.25
C GLY A 68 18.71 3.80 -6.71
N SER A 69 19.33 3.35 -5.61
CA SER A 69 20.51 3.92 -4.98
C SER A 69 21.65 2.92 -4.95
#